data_AF-A0A934YN35-F1
#
_entry.id   AF-A0A934YN35-F1
#
_cell.length_a   1.000
_cell.length_b   1.000
_cell.length_c   1.000
_cell.angle_alpha   90.00
_cell.angle_beta   90.00
_cell.angle_gamma   90.00
#
_symmetry.space_group_name_H-M   'P 1'
#
loop_
_entity.id
_entity.type
_entity.pdbx_description
1 polymer ?
#
loop_
_entity_poly.entity_id
_entity_poly.type
_entity_poly.pdbx_seq_one_letter_code
_entity_poly.pdbx_strand_id
1 'polypeptide(L)'
;MAIHRPHRVSLCAALLTMGIVLVACAPPPIPEGMTAACTNGELRFANEITPERPVDFLGILRESTEPGGYSSSGSPQVNWSARMTDDVRGTPCSGATDKAACQSKVSALRTLRSCGAYEVAPKAAPEAVQRIGPATGQCTATNLVYTRGDEVGMVASAVDARAFFGEIDTPKEAIYLARLRGERFGCDERLPAAFAQVPEGFDVQAVGGACTQRLLRVTRQGVVSVLSTDTDQRGCREENP
;
A
#
# COMPACT_ATOMS: atom_id res chain seq x y z
N MET A 1 12.02 84.95 26.32
CA MET A 1 11.02 83.86 26.26
C MET A 1 11.55 82.77 25.35
N ALA A 2 11.66 81.55 25.87
CA ALA A 2 12.39 80.45 25.24
C ALA A 2 11.68 79.88 24.01
N ILE A 3 12.44 79.65 22.94
CA ILE A 3 11.99 79.08 21.67
C ILE A 3 12.14 77.55 21.74
N HIS A 4 11.02 76.84 21.81
CA HIS A 4 10.98 75.37 21.76
C HIS A 4 11.20 74.87 20.31
N ARG A 5 12.23 74.06 20.10
CA ARG A 5 12.43 73.29 18.85
C ARG A 5 11.77 71.91 18.99
N PRO A 6 11.07 71.39 17.95
CA PRO A 6 10.54 70.04 17.96
C PRO A 6 11.62 69.01 17.59
N HIS A 7 11.73 67.95 18.40
CA HIS A 7 12.52 66.77 18.09
C HIS A 7 11.82 65.93 17.01
N ARG A 8 12.50 65.70 15.88
CA ARG A 8 12.11 64.71 14.88
C ARG A 8 12.56 63.32 15.36
N VAL A 9 11.61 62.45 15.68
CA VAL A 9 11.86 61.03 15.94
C VAL A 9 11.89 60.32 14.59
N SER A 10 13.06 59.80 14.21
CA SER A 10 13.25 58.99 13.01
C SER A 10 12.95 57.53 13.35
N LEU A 11 11.77 57.02 12.97
CA LEU A 11 11.48 55.59 13.00
C LEU A 11 12.24 54.91 11.86
N CYS A 12 13.28 54.14 12.19
CA CYS A 12 13.82 53.12 11.28
C CYS A 12 12.88 51.91 11.30
N ALA A 13 12.09 51.74 10.25
CA ALA A 13 11.40 50.48 9.98
C ALA A 13 12.43 49.45 9.49
N ALA A 14 12.91 48.60 10.40
CA ALA A 14 13.71 47.43 10.04
C ALA A 14 12.78 46.36 9.45
N LEU A 15 12.73 46.29 8.11
CA LEU A 15 12.16 45.17 7.37
C LEU A 15 13.07 43.95 7.56
N LEU A 16 12.79 43.17 8.62
CA LEU A 16 13.31 41.82 8.79
C LEU A 16 12.61 40.91 7.77
N THR A 17 13.20 40.80 6.58
CA THR A 17 12.89 39.71 5.65
C THR A 17 13.44 38.43 6.27
N MET A 18 12.63 37.76 7.09
CA MET A 18 12.86 36.36 7.43
C MET A 18 12.77 35.56 6.13
N GLY A 19 13.91 35.41 5.45
CA GLY A 19 14.09 34.43 4.40
C GLY A 19 13.92 33.06 5.04
N ILE A 20 12.70 32.51 4.97
CA ILE A 20 12.44 31.12 5.26
C ILE A 20 13.19 30.34 4.19
N VAL A 21 14.40 29.88 4.52
CA VAL A 21 15.11 28.91 3.71
C VAL A 21 14.31 27.62 3.84
N LEU A 22 13.46 27.37 2.86
CA LEU A 22 12.89 26.05 2.61
C LEU A 22 14.07 25.15 2.24
N VAL A 23 14.70 24.55 3.24
CA VAL A 23 15.61 23.43 3.01
C VAL A 23 14.74 22.32 2.44
N ALA A 24 14.77 22.16 1.12
CA ALA A 24 14.19 21.01 0.47
C ALA A 24 14.92 19.77 1.00
N CYS A 25 14.29 19.05 1.93
CA CYS A 25 14.81 17.77 2.39
C CYS A 25 14.81 16.84 1.19
N ALA A 26 16.00 16.53 0.68
CA ALA A 26 16.15 15.45 -0.28
C ALA A 26 15.62 14.16 0.37
N PRO A 27 14.91 13.32 -0.38
CA PRO A 27 14.47 12.04 0.13
C PRO A 27 15.67 11.20 0.64
N PRO A 28 15.49 10.39 1.69
CA PRO A 28 16.52 9.44 2.10
C PRO A 28 16.88 8.56 0.90
N PRO A 29 18.18 8.41 0.59
CA PRO A 29 18.60 7.57 -0.52
C PRO A 29 18.24 6.11 -0.25
N ILE A 30 17.97 5.37 -1.32
CA ILE A 30 17.91 3.90 -1.27
C ILE A 30 19.21 3.39 -0.63
N PRO A 31 19.16 2.48 0.37
CA PRO A 31 20.36 1.93 0.98
C PRO A 31 21.33 1.37 -0.06
N GLU A 32 22.62 1.50 0.21
CA GLU A 32 23.65 0.97 -0.69
C GLU A 32 23.44 -0.53 -0.94
N GLY A 33 23.49 -0.95 -2.20
CA GLY A 33 23.27 -2.33 -2.61
C GLY A 33 21.80 -2.72 -2.84
N MET A 34 20.85 -1.81 -2.65
CA MET A 34 19.44 -2.04 -2.99
C MET A 34 19.04 -1.46 -4.35
N THR A 35 18.05 -2.09 -4.97
CA THR A 35 17.42 -1.69 -6.23
C THR A 35 16.02 -1.17 -5.96
N ALA A 36 15.60 -0.10 -6.66
CA ALA A 36 14.23 0.40 -6.57
C ALA A 36 13.22 -0.66 -7.06
N ALA A 37 12.17 -0.91 -6.29
CA ALA A 37 11.09 -1.84 -6.66
C ALA A 37 10.03 -1.18 -7.56
N CYS A 38 9.99 0.15 -7.57
CA CYS A 38 9.00 0.92 -8.30
C CYS A 38 9.46 1.19 -9.74
N THR A 39 8.52 1.17 -10.67
CA THR A 39 8.74 1.55 -12.07
C THR A 39 7.80 2.69 -12.39
N ASN A 40 8.32 3.83 -12.88
CA ASN A 40 7.54 5.04 -13.16
C ASN A 40 6.69 5.52 -11.96
N GLY A 41 7.21 5.37 -10.73
CA GLY A 41 6.50 5.78 -9.51
C GLY A 41 5.38 4.82 -9.07
N GLU A 42 5.27 3.64 -9.68
CA GLU A 42 4.25 2.65 -9.32
C GLU A 42 4.85 1.31 -8.91
N LEU A 43 4.23 0.68 -7.92
CA LEU A 43 4.53 -0.70 -7.52
C LEU A 43 3.54 -1.64 -8.22
N ARG A 44 4.02 -2.26 -9.31
CA ARG A 44 3.27 -3.26 -10.08
C ARG A 44 3.78 -4.66 -9.75
N PHE A 45 2.86 -5.60 -9.65
CA PHE A 45 3.06 -6.98 -9.22
C PHE A 45 2.70 -7.98 -10.33
N ALA A 46 1.58 -7.79 -11.04
CA ALA A 46 0.99 -8.84 -11.87
C ALA A 46 1.91 -9.34 -12.99
N ASN A 47 2.83 -8.49 -13.48
CA ASN A 47 3.77 -8.85 -14.53
C ASN A 47 5.01 -9.62 -14.04
N GLU A 48 5.40 -9.44 -12.78
CA GLU A 48 6.65 -9.97 -12.21
C GLU A 48 6.41 -11.08 -11.19
N ILE A 49 5.15 -11.46 -10.95
CA ILE A 49 4.80 -12.63 -10.15
C ILE A 49 4.86 -13.89 -11.03
N THR A 50 5.46 -14.94 -10.49
CA THR A 50 5.62 -16.26 -11.11
C THR A 50 4.83 -17.30 -10.30
N PRO A 51 3.55 -17.55 -10.64
CA PRO A 51 2.78 -18.58 -9.96
C PRO A 51 3.41 -19.97 -10.20
N GLU A 52 3.40 -20.84 -9.18
CA GLU A 52 3.92 -22.22 -9.27
C GLU A 52 3.28 -23.00 -10.43
N ARG A 53 1.99 -22.74 -10.66
CA ARG A 53 1.21 -23.29 -11.77
C ARG A 53 0.77 -22.15 -12.71
N PRO A 54 0.98 -22.25 -14.03
CA PRO A 54 0.56 -21.22 -14.98
C PRO A 54 -0.90 -20.79 -14.81
N VAL A 55 -1.18 -19.53 -15.08
CA VAL A 55 -2.52 -18.93 -14.94
C VAL A 55 -2.89 -18.17 -16.21
N ASP A 56 -4.17 -18.09 -16.50
CA ASP A 56 -4.73 -17.35 -17.64
C ASP A 56 -4.75 -15.85 -17.39
N PHE A 57 -4.86 -15.47 -16.11
CA PHE A 57 -5.00 -14.11 -15.66
C PHE A 57 -4.36 -13.94 -14.28
N LEU A 58 -3.69 -12.81 -14.10
CA LEU A 58 -3.37 -12.20 -12.80
C LEU A 58 -3.85 -10.77 -12.80
N GLY A 59 -4.38 -10.31 -11.67
CA GLY A 59 -4.72 -8.90 -11.49
C GLY A 59 -4.77 -8.52 -10.03
N ILE A 60 -4.64 -7.23 -9.76
CA ILE A 60 -4.83 -6.70 -8.41
C ILE A 60 -6.27 -6.22 -8.25
N LEU A 61 -7.03 -6.87 -7.38
CA LEU A 61 -8.34 -6.42 -6.94
C LEU A 61 -8.17 -5.44 -5.78
N ARG A 62 -8.62 -4.20 -5.98
CA ARG A 62 -8.73 -3.21 -4.92
C ARG A 62 -10.18 -3.13 -4.47
N GLU A 63 -10.39 -3.37 -3.19
CA GLU A 63 -11.67 -3.16 -2.52
C GLU A 63 -11.56 -1.93 -1.63
N SER A 64 -12.63 -1.14 -1.56
CA SER A 64 -12.73 0.02 -0.70
C SER A 64 -14.13 0.16 -0.12
N THR A 65 -14.19 0.68 1.09
CA THR A 65 -15.42 1.20 1.69
C THR A 65 -15.33 2.70 1.82
N GLU A 66 -16.44 3.37 1.56
CA GLU A 66 -16.61 4.80 1.84
C GLU A 66 -17.77 4.98 2.82
N PRO A 67 -17.71 5.98 3.73
CA PRO A 67 -18.84 6.28 4.59
C PRO A 67 -20.07 6.55 3.72
N GLY A 68 -21.12 5.80 3.99
CA GLY A 68 -22.42 5.96 3.36
C GLY A 68 -23.34 6.82 4.21
N GLY A 69 -24.64 6.50 4.15
CA GLY A 69 -25.65 7.07 5.04
C GLY A 69 -25.88 6.21 6.29
N TYR A 70 -27.07 6.37 6.86
CA TYR A 70 -27.57 5.51 7.94
C TYR A 70 -28.68 4.60 7.39
N SER A 71 -28.76 3.38 7.90
CA SER A 71 -29.87 2.47 7.63
C SER A 71 -31.17 3.01 8.23
N SER A 72 -32.30 2.40 7.88
CA SER A 72 -33.59 2.68 8.52
C SER A 72 -33.61 2.38 10.02
N SER A 73 -32.68 1.54 10.52
CA SER A 73 -32.47 1.28 11.95
C SER A 73 -31.53 2.29 12.62
N GLY A 74 -31.07 3.32 11.91
CA GLY A 74 -30.12 4.31 12.42
C GLY A 74 -28.68 3.81 12.53
N SER A 75 -28.36 2.66 11.94
CA SER A 75 -27.01 2.10 11.95
C SER A 75 -26.19 2.72 10.81
N PRO A 76 -24.95 3.17 11.04
CA PRO A 76 -24.12 3.72 9.98
C PRO A 76 -23.82 2.64 8.93
N GLN A 77 -23.96 2.98 7.65
CA GLN A 77 -23.67 2.11 6.52
C GLN A 77 -22.42 2.58 5.80
N VAL A 78 -21.77 1.64 5.11
CA VAL A 78 -20.64 1.92 4.22
C VAL A 78 -20.99 1.46 2.81
N ASN A 79 -20.62 2.28 1.82
CA ASN A 79 -20.71 1.92 0.42
C ASN A 79 -19.46 1.11 0.07
N TRP A 80 -19.65 -0.14 -0.35
CA TRP A 80 -18.56 -1.01 -0.80
C TRP A 80 -18.40 -0.93 -2.31
N SER A 81 -17.15 -0.86 -2.76
CA SER A 81 -16.78 -0.96 -4.17
C SER A 81 -15.56 -1.86 -4.34
N ALA A 82 -15.50 -2.51 -5.49
CA ALA A 82 -14.35 -3.30 -5.91
C ALA A 82 -14.03 -3.04 -7.37
N ARG A 83 -12.74 -2.95 -7.68
CA ARG A 83 -12.24 -2.80 -9.05
C ARG A 83 -10.92 -3.50 -9.23
N MET A 84 -10.70 -4.06 -10.42
CA MET A 84 -9.34 -4.41 -10.83
C MET A 84 -8.56 -3.11 -11.08
N THR A 85 -7.29 -3.08 -10.69
CA THR A 85 -6.38 -2.00 -11.10
C THR A 85 -5.86 -2.26 -12.51
N ASP A 86 -5.05 -1.35 -13.03
CA ASP A 86 -4.36 -1.52 -14.32
C ASP A 86 -3.16 -2.48 -14.21
N ASP A 87 -2.85 -2.98 -13.01
CA ASP A 87 -1.83 -3.99 -12.77
C ASP A 87 -2.41 -5.38 -13.02
N VAL A 88 -2.46 -5.75 -14.29
CA VAL A 88 -3.02 -7.01 -14.79
C VAL A 88 -2.10 -7.66 -15.82
N ARG A 89 -2.19 -8.99 -15.91
CA ARG A 89 -1.52 -9.83 -16.91
C ARG A 89 -2.52 -10.87 -17.42
N GLY A 90 -2.65 -10.99 -18.74
CA GLY A 90 -3.53 -11.99 -19.38
C GLY A 90 -4.99 -11.54 -19.50
N THR A 91 -5.91 -12.50 -19.71
CA THR A 91 -7.35 -12.22 -19.88
C THR A 91 -8.15 -13.13 -18.95
N PRO A 92 -9.02 -12.57 -18.07
CA PRO A 92 -9.80 -13.36 -17.13
C PRO A 92 -10.61 -14.46 -17.84
N CYS A 93 -10.56 -15.68 -17.31
CA CYS A 93 -11.36 -16.81 -17.78
C CYS A 93 -11.10 -17.21 -19.25
N SER A 94 -9.94 -16.86 -19.82
CA SER A 94 -9.66 -17.16 -21.24
C SER A 94 -9.57 -18.67 -21.50
N GLY A 95 -9.06 -19.45 -20.54
CA GLY A 95 -9.01 -20.92 -20.59
C GLY A 95 -10.23 -21.64 -20.00
N ALA A 96 -11.25 -20.90 -19.51
CA ALA A 96 -12.41 -21.51 -18.84
C ALA A 96 -13.29 -22.30 -19.83
N THR A 97 -13.78 -23.45 -19.38
CA THR A 97 -14.77 -24.25 -20.11
C THR A 97 -16.11 -23.54 -20.12
N ASP A 98 -16.49 -22.94 -18.98
CA ASP A 98 -17.65 -22.06 -18.84
C ASP A 98 -17.21 -20.63 -18.48
N LYS A 99 -17.03 -19.81 -19.51
CA LYS A 99 -16.58 -18.42 -19.36
C LYS A 99 -17.55 -17.57 -18.54
N ALA A 100 -18.86 -17.79 -18.69
CA ALA A 100 -19.85 -16.99 -17.98
C ALA A 100 -19.85 -17.32 -16.48
N ALA A 101 -19.79 -18.62 -16.13
CA ALA A 101 -19.67 -19.04 -14.74
C ALA A 101 -18.35 -18.54 -14.12
N CYS A 102 -17.23 -18.64 -14.84
CA CYS A 102 -15.95 -18.11 -14.37
C CYS A 102 -15.99 -16.59 -14.13
N GLN A 103 -16.52 -15.81 -15.08
CA GLN A 103 -16.66 -14.35 -14.92
C GLN A 103 -17.58 -13.98 -13.76
N SER A 104 -18.65 -14.74 -13.55
CA SER A 104 -19.53 -14.58 -12.39
C SER A 104 -18.79 -14.85 -11.07
N LYS A 105 -17.87 -15.82 -11.01
CA LYS A 105 -17.04 -16.06 -9.82
C LYS A 105 -16.05 -14.91 -9.60
N VAL A 106 -15.40 -14.41 -10.65
CA VAL A 106 -14.46 -13.28 -10.55
C VAL A 106 -15.16 -12.04 -10.00
N SER A 107 -16.35 -11.70 -10.49
CA SER A 107 -17.11 -10.53 -10.01
C SER A 107 -17.69 -10.71 -8.61
N ALA A 108 -17.84 -11.95 -8.15
CA ALA A 108 -18.30 -12.28 -6.80
C ALA A 108 -17.18 -12.30 -5.75
N LEU A 109 -15.90 -12.17 -6.14
CA LEU A 109 -14.78 -12.14 -5.20
C LEU A 109 -14.86 -10.94 -4.24
N ARG A 110 -14.73 -11.21 -2.94
CA ARG A 110 -14.76 -10.20 -1.87
C ARG A 110 -13.89 -10.62 -0.69
N THR A 111 -13.12 -9.69 -0.12
CA THR A 111 -12.35 -9.88 1.11
C THR A 111 -12.74 -8.93 2.22
N LEU A 112 -13.21 -7.73 1.90
CA LEU A 112 -13.67 -6.79 2.93
C LEU A 112 -15.03 -7.24 3.46
N ARG A 113 -15.04 -7.72 4.71
CA ARG A 113 -16.25 -8.24 5.40
C ARG A 113 -16.76 -7.35 6.50
N SER A 114 -15.85 -6.59 7.09
CA SER A 114 -16.11 -5.62 8.13
C SER A 114 -15.15 -4.46 7.93
N CYS A 115 -15.46 -3.33 8.54
CA CYS A 115 -14.54 -2.22 8.66
C CYS A 115 -14.62 -1.71 10.09
N GLY A 116 -13.88 -2.34 11.02
CA GLY A 116 -14.04 -2.07 12.45
C GLY A 116 -15.46 -2.36 12.95
N ALA A 117 -16.13 -1.37 13.57
CA ALA A 117 -17.48 -1.51 14.12
C ALA A 117 -18.60 -1.36 13.06
N TYR A 118 -18.27 -1.03 11.81
CA TYR A 118 -19.25 -0.87 10.74
C TYR A 118 -19.55 -2.23 10.10
N GLU A 119 -20.83 -2.61 10.09
CA GLU A 119 -21.32 -3.78 9.39
C GLU A 119 -21.27 -3.53 7.88
N VAL A 120 -20.46 -4.31 7.16
CA VAL A 120 -20.52 -4.35 5.69
C VAL A 120 -21.68 -5.29 5.35
N ALA A 121 -22.73 -4.79 4.69
CA ALA A 121 -23.84 -5.64 4.27
C ALA A 121 -23.31 -6.87 3.47
N PRO A 122 -23.75 -8.11 3.79
CA PRO A 122 -22.95 -9.35 3.66
C PRO A 122 -22.73 -9.85 2.21
N LYS A 123 -21.71 -10.68 1.87
CA LYS A 123 -21.60 -12.12 2.25
C LYS A 123 -20.20 -12.82 2.09
N ALA A 124 -19.86 -13.66 3.09
CA ALA A 124 -19.10 -14.97 3.17
C ALA A 124 -17.56 -15.15 3.00
N ALA A 125 -16.85 -15.54 4.12
CA ALA A 125 -15.42 -15.68 4.64
C ALA A 125 -14.15 -15.87 3.71
N PRO A 126 -12.85 -15.76 4.15
CA PRO A 126 -12.16 -15.24 5.36
C PRO A 126 -11.04 -14.17 5.09
N GLU A 127 -10.12 -13.94 6.05
CA GLU A 127 -9.31 -12.73 6.37
C GLU A 127 -8.19 -12.27 5.41
N ALA A 128 -8.14 -10.94 5.19
CA ALA A 128 -6.92 -10.17 4.90
C ALA A 128 -7.00 -8.81 5.60
N VAL A 129 -5.86 -8.34 6.08
CA VAL A 129 -5.65 -7.20 7.00
C VAL A 129 -6.44 -5.93 6.63
N GLN A 130 -7.35 -5.52 7.51
CA GLN A 130 -8.06 -4.25 7.45
C GLN A 130 -7.18 -3.11 7.94
N ARG A 131 -7.10 -2.02 7.17
CA ARG A 131 -6.82 -0.72 7.74
C ARG A 131 -8.10 -0.03 8.12
N ILE A 132 -8.33 0.03 9.42
CA ILE A 132 -9.38 0.83 10.02
C ILE A 132 -8.82 2.24 10.19
N GLY A 133 -9.38 3.21 9.48
CA GLY A 133 -9.47 4.58 9.99
C GLY A 133 -10.73 4.62 10.87
N PRO A 134 -10.62 4.50 12.21
CA PRO A 134 -11.79 4.20 13.05
C PRO A 134 -12.82 5.33 13.12
N ALA A 135 -12.48 6.53 12.66
CA ALA A 135 -13.40 7.67 12.66
C ALA A 135 -14.20 7.84 11.36
N THR A 136 -13.80 7.23 10.23
CA THR A 136 -14.36 7.57 8.90
C THR A 136 -15.06 6.42 8.19
N GLY A 137 -15.00 5.18 8.70
CA GLY A 137 -15.61 4.00 8.01
C GLY A 137 -14.93 3.62 6.69
N GLN A 138 -13.70 4.12 6.46
CA GLN A 138 -12.92 3.82 5.27
C GLN A 138 -11.98 2.65 5.53
N CYS A 139 -12.20 1.56 4.80
CA CYS A 139 -11.31 0.40 4.74
C CYS A 139 -10.90 0.14 3.32
N THR A 140 -9.68 -0.36 3.14
CA THR A 140 -9.19 -0.79 1.84
C THR A 140 -8.53 -2.15 1.96
N ALA A 141 -8.75 -3.00 0.97
CA ALA A 141 -8.00 -4.25 0.77
C ALA A 141 -7.45 -4.27 -0.65
N THR A 142 -6.35 -4.98 -0.83
CA THR A 142 -5.70 -5.13 -2.12
C THR A 142 -5.18 -6.55 -2.20
N ASN A 143 -5.74 -7.35 -3.10
CA ASN A 143 -5.44 -8.77 -3.20
C ASN A 143 -5.14 -9.13 -4.65
N LEU A 144 -4.22 -10.08 -4.83
CA LEU A 144 -3.94 -10.71 -6.11
C LEU A 144 -5.06 -11.71 -6.42
N VAL A 145 -5.68 -11.54 -7.57
CA VAL A 145 -6.70 -12.43 -8.13
C VAL A 145 -6.13 -13.16 -9.33
N TYR A 146 -6.53 -14.41 -9.51
CA TYR A 146 -6.11 -15.22 -10.65
C TYR A 146 -7.26 -16.06 -11.22
N THR A 147 -7.12 -16.43 -12.49
CA THR A 147 -7.95 -17.48 -13.11
C THR A 147 -7.08 -18.54 -13.78
N ARG A 148 -7.49 -19.81 -13.69
CA ARG A 148 -6.85 -20.95 -14.39
C ARG A 148 -7.94 -21.92 -14.86
N GLY A 149 -8.33 -21.85 -16.13
CA GLY A 149 -9.51 -22.55 -16.59
C GLY A 149 -10.76 -22.12 -15.81
N ASP A 150 -11.47 -23.07 -15.24
CA ASP A 150 -12.67 -22.82 -14.42
C ASP A 150 -12.36 -22.45 -12.95
N GLU A 151 -11.07 -22.50 -12.57
CA GLU A 151 -10.55 -22.10 -11.26
C GLU A 151 -10.49 -20.56 -11.19
N VAL A 152 -11.09 -20.00 -10.15
CA VAL A 152 -10.99 -18.58 -9.80
C VAL A 152 -10.54 -18.51 -8.35
N GLY A 153 -9.46 -17.79 -8.09
CA GLY A 153 -8.88 -17.71 -6.77
C GLY A 153 -8.32 -16.34 -6.44
N MET A 154 -7.97 -16.19 -5.17
CA MET A 154 -7.39 -14.97 -4.63
C MET A 154 -6.32 -15.32 -3.60
N VAL A 155 -5.26 -14.53 -3.57
CA VAL A 155 -4.17 -14.64 -2.59
C VAL A 155 -4.38 -13.57 -1.52
N ALA A 156 -5.07 -13.94 -0.44
CA ALA A 156 -5.49 -13.02 0.63
C ALA A 156 -4.63 -13.12 1.89
N SER A 157 -3.86 -14.20 2.05
CA SER A 157 -3.01 -14.43 3.22
C SER A 157 -1.60 -14.90 2.86
N ALA A 158 -0.68 -14.83 3.80
CA ALA A 158 0.68 -15.36 3.63
C ALA A 158 0.71 -16.90 3.42
N VAL A 159 -0.32 -17.61 3.89
CA VAL A 159 -0.46 -19.05 3.62
C VAL A 159 -0.85 -19.25 2.15
N ASP A 160 -1.84 -18.52 1.66
CA ASP A 160 -2.27 -18.58 0.26
C ASP A 160 -1.13 -18.19 -0.68
N ALA A 161 -0.35 -17.17 -0.32
CA ALA A 161 0.77 -16.69 -1.13
C ALA A 161 1.83 -17.77 -1.31
N ARG A 162 2.19 -18.48 -0.24
CA ARG A 162 3.14 -19.60 -0.32
C ARG A 162 2.59 -20.75 -1.16
N ALA A 163 1.30 -21.07 -1.01
CA ALA A 163 0.66 -22.10 -1.83
C ALA A 163 0.50 -21.70 -3.31
N PHE A 164 0.49 -20.40 -3.61
CA PHE A 164 0.32 -19.89 -4.97
C PHE A 164 1.65 -19.68 -5.70
N PHE A 165 2.68 -19.19 -5.01
CA PHE A 165 4.01 -18.94 -5.57
C PHE A 165 4.90 -20.20 -5.53
N GLY A 166 4.73 -21.07 -4.53
CA GLY A 166 5.72 -22.11 -4.24
C GLY A 166 6.93 -21.50 -3.55
N GLU A 167 8.10 -21.52 -4.21
CA GLU A 167 9.26 -20.77 -3.75
C GLU A 167 9.12 -19.29 -4.11
N ILE A 168 9.53 -18.40 -3.20
CA ILE A 168 9.65 -16.96 -3.48
C ILE A 168 10.92 -16.75 -4.30
N ASP A 169 10.77 -16.46 -5.59
CA ASP A 169 11.89 -16.35 -6.52
C ASP A 169 11.97 -14.98 -7.22
N THR A 170 10.99 -14.10 -6.99
CA THR A 170 11.04 -12.72 -7.44
C THR A 170 10.99 -11.70 -6.30
N PRO A 171 11.60 -10.50 -6.49
CA PRO A 171 11.45 -9.40 -5.55
C PRO A 171 9.99 -8.99 -5.32
N LYS A 172 9.14 -9.07 -6.35
CA LYS A 172 7.73 -8.67 -6.26
C LYS A 172 6.89 -9.64 -5.46
N GLU A 173 7.17 -10.93 -5.51
CA GLU A 173 6.58 -11.91 -4.58
C GLU A 173 6.99 -11.63 -3.14
N ALA A 174 8.27 -11.34 -2.89
CA ALA A 174 8.75 -11.01 -1.56
C ALA A 174 8.05 -9.76 -0.97
N ILE A 175 7.95 -8.69 -1.76
CA ILE A 175 7.25 -7.45 -1.39
C ILE A 175 5.75 -7.72 -1.18
N TYR A 176 5.12 -8.50 -2.06
CA TYR A 176 3.70 -8.85 -1.93
C TYR A 176 3.44 -9.63 -0.64
N LEU A 177 4.29 -10.59 -0.31
CA LEU A 177 4.19 -11.38 0.91
C LEU A 177 4.38 -10.52 2.18
N ALA A 178 5.34 -9.61 2.18
CA ALA A 178 5.53 -8.65 3.25
C ALA A 178 4.30 -7.73 3.40
N ARG A 179 3.69 -7.29 2.30
CA ARG A 179 2.46 -6.49 2.31
C ARG A 179 1.29 -7.24 2.95
N LEU A 180 1.14 -8.53 2.69
CA LEU A 180 0.12 -9.38 3.33
C LEU A 180 0.31 -9.49 4.86
N ARG A 181 1.51 -9.18 5.37
CA ARG A 181 1.81 -9.09 6.81
C ARG A 181 1.58 -7.69 7.39
N GLY A 182 1.03 -6.76 6.60
CA GLY A 182 0.67 -5.41 7.02
C GLY A 182 1.72 -4.34 6.73
N GLU A 183 2.85 -4.71 6.15
CA GLU A 183 3.92 -3.78 5.79
C GLU A 183 3.47 -2.85 4.64
N ARG A 184 3.94 -1.60 4.64
CA ARG A 184 3.64 -0.64 3.57
C ARG A 184 4.82 -0.56 2.63
N PHE A 185 4.52 -0.28 1.38
CA PHE A 185 5.51 0.01 0.36
C PHE A 185 5.02 1.25 -0.36
N GLY A 186 5.85 2.30 -0.37
CA GLY A 186 5.61 3.53 -1.10
C GLY A 186 6.40 3.51 -2.40
N CYS A 187 5.96 4.29 -3.37
CA CYS A 187 6.76 4.63 -4.55
C CYS A 187 6.94 6.14 -4.68
N ASP A 188 6.55 6.89 -3.65
CA ASP A 188 6.95 8.27 -3.54
C ASP A 188 8.47 8.35 -3.33
N GLU A 189 9.03 9.48 -3.75
CA GLU A 189 10.47 9.71 -3.66
C GLU A 189 10.95 9.66 -2.21
N ARG A 190 10.09 9.99 -1.22
CA ARG A 190 10.47 10.09 0.19
C ARG A 190 10.83 8.73 0.77
N LEU A 191 10.11 7.66 0.45
CA LEU A 191 10.36 6.35 1.03
C LEU A 191 10.10 5.25 -0.01
N PRO A 192 10.94 5.17 -1.07
CA PRO A 192 10.72 4.24 -2.15
C PRO A 192 10.90 2.80 -1.67
N ALA A 193 9.99 1.93 -2.08
CA ALA A 193 10.15 0.51 -1.94
C ALA A 193 11.43 0.08 -2.68
N ALA A 194 12.26 -0.69 -2.00
CA ALA A 194 13.52 -1.18 -2.53
C ALA A 194 13.75 -2.63 -2.13
N PHE A 195 14.65 -3.32 -2.82
CA PHE A 195 15.00 -4.69 -2.53
C PHE A 195 16.47 -4.99 -2.81
N ALA A 196 17.00 -6.03 -2.19
CA ALA A 196 18.25 -6.67 -2.56
C ALA A 196 18.05 -8.19 -2.57
N GLN A 197 18.63 -8.87 -3.56
CA GLN A 197 18.67 -10.34 -3.57
C GLN A 197 19.81 -10.81 -2.65
N VAL A 198 19.51 -11.80 -1.81
CA VAL A 198 20.47 -12.44 -0.89
C VAL A 198 20.40 -13.97 -1.06
N PRO A 199 21.39 -14.75 -0.62
CA PRO A 199 21.39 -16.20 -0.83
C PRO A 199 20.14 -16.91 -0.31
N GLU A 200 19.56 -16.43 0.79
CA GLU A 200 18.39 -17.04 1.43
C GLU A 200 17.04 -16.52 0.90
N GLY A 201 17.03 -15.53 0.00
CA GLY A 201 15.81 -14.90 -0.53
C GLY A 201 16.01 -13.43 -0.88
N PHE A 202 15.21 -12.55 -0.29
CA PHE A 202 15.21 -11.12 -0.58
C PHE A 202 15.21 -10.29 0.69
N ASP A 203 16.01 -9.23 0.71
CA ASP A 203 15.80 -8.10 1.61
C ASP A 203 14.88 -7.10 0.94
N VAL A 204 13.88 -6.61 1.64
CA VAL A 204 12.94 -5.61 1.15
C VAL A 204 12.79 -4.47 2.14
N GLN A 205 12.76 -3.24 1.62
CA GLN A 205 12.58 -2.04 2.41
C GLN A 205 11.12 -1.63 2.40
N ALA A 206 10.50 -1.70 3.57
CA ALA A 206 9.13 -1.29 3.81
C ALA A 206 9.09 0.06 4.55
N VAL A 207 7.94 0.71 4.42
CA VAL A 207 7.57 1.93 5.12
C VAL A 207 6.65 1.58 6.29
N GLY A 208 7.00 2.02 7.48
CA GLY A 208 6.18 1.96 8.68
C GLY A 208 5.22 3.15 8.78
N GLY A 209 4.58 3.33 9.94
CA GLY A 209 3.97 4.62 10.28
C GLY A 209 5.05 5.71 10.43
N ALA A 210 4.67 6.96 10.73
CA ALA A 210 5.56 8.08 11.14
C ALA A 210 7.00 8.04 10.57
N CYS A 211 7.14 7.82 9.24
CA CYS A 211 8.40 7.66 8.50
C CYS A 211 9.45 6.71 9.12
N THR A 212 8.98 5.65 9.75
CA THR A 212 9.84 4.52 10.10
C THR A 212 10.14 3.73 8.82
N GLN A 213 11.40 3.42 8.58
CA GLN A 213 11.80 2.43 7.57
C GLN A 213 12.04 1.09 8.25
N ARG A 214 11.64 0.01 7.59
CA ARG A 214 11.87 -1.35 8.09
C ARG A 214 12.57 -2.13 7.00
N LEU A 215 13.72 -2.69 7.35
CA LEU A 215 14.39 -3.67 6.52
C LEU A 215 13.86 -5.05 6.91
N LEU A 216 13.31 -5.76 5.95
CA LEU A 216 12.72 -7.08 6.13
C LEU A 216 13.50 -8.10 5.33
N ARG A 217 13.70 -9.30 5.88
CA ARG A 217 14.11 -10.48 5.13
C ARG A 217 12.90 -11.32 4.80
N VAL A 218 12.75 -11.67 3.51
CA VAL A 218 11.80 -12.65 3.02
C VAL A 218 12.57 -13.84 2.49
N THR A 219 12.45 -14.99 3.14
CA THR A 219 13.13 -16.21 2.67
C THR A 219 12.45 -16.80 1.45
N ARG A 220 13.13 -17.69 0.72
CA ARG A 220 12.55 -18.45 -0.40
C ARG A 220 11.33 -19.29 0.01
N GLN A 221 11.19 -19.66 1.28
CA GLN A 221 10.02 -20.37 1.81
C GLN A 221 8.89 -19.43 2.29
N GLY A 222 9.04 -18.12 2.08
CA GLY A 222 8.06 -17.12 2.45
C GLY A 222 7.99 -16.82 3.95
N VAL A 223 9.11 -16.93 4.67
CA VAL A 223 9.19 -16.43 6.05
C VAL A 223 9.61 -14.97 6.02
N VAL A 224 8.81 -14.08 6.62
CA VAL A 224 9.10 -12.65 6.73
C VAL A 224 9.62 -12.34 8.13
N SER A 225 10.85 -11.81 8.21
CA SER A 225 11.51 -11.40 9.45
C SER A 225 11.94 -9.94 9.36
N VAL A 226 11.92 -9.23 10.49
CA VAL A 226 12.41 -7.84 10.56
C VAL A 226 13.89 -7.89 10.89
N LEU A 227 14.73 -7.29 10.05
CA LEU A 227 16.18 -7.19 10.29
C LEU A 227 16.54 -5.92 11.05
N SER A 228 15.94 -4.79 10.65
CA SER A 228 16.15 -3.51 11.30
C SER A 228 14.91 -2.64 11.21
N THR A 229 14.85 -1.64 12.08
CA THR A 229 13.83 -0.59 12.08
C THR A 229 14.55 0.71 12.36
N ASP A 230 14.48 1.64 11.43
CA ASP A 230 15.09 2.96 11.54
C ASP A 230 13.97 4.01 11.55
N THR A 231 14.04 4.95 12.47
CA THR A 231 13.09 6.05 12.56
C THR A 231 13.81 7.31 12.11
N ASP A 232 13.66 7.66 10.84
CA ASP A 232 14.23 8.91 10.34
C ASP A 232 13.36 10.10 10.78
N GLN A 233 13.68 10.65 11.95
CA GLN A 233 13.01 11.85 12.47
C GLN A 233 13.23 13.09 11.58
N ARG A 234 14.24 13.10 10.71
CA ARG A 234 14.60 14.29 9.90
C ARG A 234 13.74 14.42 8.65
N GLY A 235 13.18 13.33 8.13
CA GLY A 235 12.24 13.32 7.02
C GLY A 235 10.77 13.59 7.42
N CYS A 236 10.43 13.49 8.70
CA CYS A 236 9.07 13.59 9.23
C CYS A 236 8.68 14.98 9.76
N ARG A 237 9.03 16.08 9.08
CA ARG A 237 8.33 17.32 9.41
C ARG A 237 6.88 17.15 8.98
N GLU A 238 5.98 17.03 9.96
CA GLU A 238 4.54 17.10 9.78
C GLU A 238 4.25 18.23 8.78
N GLU A 239 3.72 17.88 7.61
CA GLU A 239 2.91 18.81 6.84
C GLU A 239 1.69 19.09 7.73
N ASN A 240 1.86 20.07 8.62
CA ASN A 240 0.77 20.63 9.42
C ASN A 240 -0.27 21.14 8.41
N PRO A 241 -1.51 20.63 8.45
CA PRO A 241 -2.57 21.07 7.54
C PRO A 241 -2.92 22.56 7.73
#